data_AF-A0A8C6U8Y3-F1
#
_entry.id   AF-A0A8C6U8Y3-F1
#
_cell.length_a   1.000
_cell.length_b   1.000
_cell.length_c   1.000
_cell.angle_alpha   90.00
_cell.angle_beta   90.00
_cell.angle_gamma   90.00
#
_symmetry.space_group_name_H-M   'P 1'
#
loop_
_entity.id
_entity.type
_entity.pdbx_description
1 polymer ?
#
loop_
_entity_poly.entity_id
_entity_poly.type
_entity_poly.pdbx_seq_one_letter_code
_entity_poly.pdbx_strand_id
1 'polypeptide(L)'
;MRNILLTSFVLITVTSGENPAIQLALTDKGLQTVRHFAAGVIQDKLGEVTIPEVRGKIAGIHYTLSGMQIAKVDLPEPSVHFSPNVSGLDLSVSGLCVAVTGDWETHLGFIHDGGTFDMAVFDLSLRSVLTVNRDSGGRLSVFSVSCEADIESVDLRFYGGASLCECIKWNVLSVFLRPVSVDVNPVVRLDLPLSAPPAVDTDWANFGLRGSSEASRPATPFWPAFSIPVPRRMCFVGCVRVHANSASFAYYDSGHLQAFINDSMVPPFCPVRLNTSSMGRYIPQLPKLFPNLLMELQVYARQIPLFSFEPDFVKLNLPSGVKAFAVLPNATLTPLFKLKVVRTLSAESIHFLDSCLNGELLLSCMVTLPSCALVIMVNTTCRVENCT
;
A
#
# COMPACT_ATOMS: atom_id res chain seq x y z
N MET A 1 7.91 26.76 62.91
CA MET A 1 8.94 26.34 61.93
C MET A 1 8.29 25.40 60.94
N ARG A 2 8.59 25.60 59.65
CA ARG A 2 7.76 25.24 58.48
C ARG A 2 8.01 23.79 58.06
N ASN A 3 7.00 22.93 58.14
CA ASN A 3 7.07 21.56 57.60
C ASN A 3 7.08 21.61 56.07
N ILE A 4 8.18 21.20 55.47
CA ILE A 4 8.34 21.07 54.01
C ILE A 4 7.95 19.64 53.64
N LEU A 5 6.73 19.44 53.13
CA LEU A 5 6.39 18.24 52.38
C LEU A 5 7.08 18.32 51.02
N LEU A 6 8.11 17.50 50.80
CA LEU A 6 8.63 17.22 49.47
C LEU A 6 7.65 16.26 48.76
N THR A 7 6.69 16.82 48.04
CA THR A 7 5.91 16.07 47.04
C THR A 7 6.83 15.76 45.85
N SER A 8 7.29 14.52 45.76
CA SER A 8 7.94 13.98 44.56
C SER A 8 6.96 14.02 43.40
N PHE A 9 7.15 14.98 42.50
CA PHE A 9 6.42 15.07 41.23
C PHE A 9 7.11 14.13 40.26
N VAL A 10 6.64 12.88 40.17
CA VAL A 10 7.05 11.96 39.11
C VAL A 10 6.44 12.50 37.82
N LEU A 11 7.20 13.26 37.04
CA LEU A 11 6.89 13.49 35.63
C LEU A 11 6.96 12.14 34.94
N ILE A 12 5.81 11.50 34.74
CA ILE A 12 5.67 10.43 33.76
C ILE A 12 5.87 11.11 32.41
N THR A 13 7.07 11.02 31.87
CA THR A 13 7.29 11.26 30.45
C THR A 13 6.42 10.25 29.71
N VAL A 14 5.34 10.72 29.09
CA VAL A 14 4.59 9.93 28.12
C VAL A 14 5.54 9.80 26.92
N THR A 15 6.36 8.75 26.93
CA THR A 15 7.07 8.34 25.72
C THR A 15 5.98 7.91 24.73
N SER A 16 5.90 8.58 23.58
CA SER A 16 5.06 8.11 22.48
C SER A 16 5.54 6.70 22.12
N GLY A 17 4.77 5.65 22.47
CA GLY A 17 5.14 4.27 22.19
C GLY A 17 5.36 4.04 20.68
N GLU A 18 6.55 3.56 20.33
CA GLU A 18 7.04 3.31 18.96
C GLU A 18 6.53 1.98 18.36
N ASN A 19 5.72 1.23 19.11
CA ASN A 19 5.29 -0.10 18.68
C ASN A 19 4.31 -0.01 17.50
N PRO A 20 4.62 -0.67 16.36
CA PRO A 20 3.77 -0.63 15.19
C PRO A 20 2.43 -1.32 15.45
N ALA A 21 1.37 -0.77 14.86
CA ALA A 21 0.04 -1.38 14.89
C ALA A 21 -0.11 -2.45 13.81
N ILE A 22 0.54 -2.23 12.67
CA ILE A 22 0.63 -3.14 11.55
C ILE A 22 2.10 -3.34 11.23
N GLN A 23 2.52 -4.58 11.01
CA GLN A 23 3.86 -4.92 10.51
C GLN A 23 3.72 -5.57 9.16
N LEU A 24 4.57 -5.13 8.23
CA LEU A 24 4.72 -5.75 6.92
C LEU A 24 6.12 -6.32 6.84
N ALA A 25 6.27 -7.62 6.61
CA ALA A 25 7.56 -8.23 6.36
C ALA A 25 7.66 -8.69 4.91
N LEU A 26 8.66 -8.18 4.19
CA LEU A 26 9.03 -8.62 2.84
C LEU A 26 10.23 -9.56 2.94
N THR A 27 10.18 -10.71 2.27
CA THR A 27 11.30 -11.67 2.25
C THR A 27 12.11 -11.56 0.99
N ASP A 28 13.27 -12.20 0.98
CA ASP A 28 14.06 -12.34 -0.24
C ASP A 28 13.20 -12.98 -1.34
N LYS A 29 12.44 -14.04 -1.05
CA LYS A 29 11.51 -14.63 -2.03
C LYS A 29 10.53 -13.60 -2.63
N GLY A 30 10.00 -12.69 -1.81
CA GLY A 30 9.15 -11.59 -2.30
C GLY A 30 9.90 -10.58 -3.13
N LEU A 31 11.09 -10.18 -2.68
CA LEU A 31 12.01 -9.28 -3.37
C LEU A 31 12.42 -9.81 -4.74
N GLN A 32 12.74 -11.12 -4.82
CA GLN A 32 13.07 -11.83 -6.06
C GLN A 32 11.91 -11.81 -7.05
N THR A 33 10.67 -11.97 -6.56
CA THR A 33 9.48 -12.09 -7.41
C THR A 33 9.14 -10.79 -8.16
N VAL A 34 9.47 -9.64 -7.57
CA VAL A 34 9.14 -8.33 -8.14
C VAL A 34 10.22 -7.79 -9.08
N ARG A 35 11.35 -8.48 -9.25
CA ARG A 35 12.49 -8.04 -10.09
C ARG A 35 12.09 -7.76 -11.54
N HIS A 36 11.33 -8.68 -12.14
CA HIS A 36 10.85 -8.52 -13.52
C HIS A 36 9.95 -7.28 -13.71
N PHE A 37 9.03 -7.05 -12.77
CA PHE A 37 8.16 -5.86 -12.80
C PHE A 37 8.96 -4.57 -12.59
N ALA A 38 9.94 -4.60 -11.68
CA ALA A 38 10.79 -3.44 -11.40
C ALA A 38 11.60 -3.02 -12.62
N ALA A 39 12.09 -3.96 -13.43
CA ALA A 39 12.82 -3.64 -14.66
C ALA A 39 12.00 -2.77 -15.63
N GLY A 40 10.71 -3.10 -15.83
CA GLY A 40 9.82 -2.30 -16.68
C GLY A 40 9.62 -0.88 -16.14
N VAL A 41 9.37 -0.74 -14.82
CA VAL A 41 9.21 0.58 -14.18
C VAL A 41 10.48 1.41 -14.28
N ILE A 42 11.67 0.79 -14.15
CA ILE A 42 12.95 1.48 -14.30
C ILE A 42 13.16 1.92 -15.75
N GLN A 43 12.87 1.08 -16.73
CA GLN A 43 12.97 1.43 -18.15
C GLN A 43 12.07 2.63 -18.50
N ASP A 44 10.82 2.62 -18.04
CA ASP A 44 9.88 3.74 -18.26
C ASP A 44 10.41 5.04 -17.64
N LYS A 45 10.96 4.98 -16.42
CA LYS A 45 11.51 6.15 -15.72
C LYS A 45 12.81 6.65 -16.34
N LEU A 46 13.68 5.76 -16.82
CA LEU A 46 14.89 6.15 -17.54
C LEU A 46 14.55 6.88 -18.85
N GLY A 47 13.48 6.50 -19.53
CA GLY A 47 13.00 7.21 -20.73
C GLY A 47 12.59 8.67 -20.47
N GLU A 48 12.25 9.03 -19.23
CA GLU A 48 11.89 10.40 -18.84
C GLU A 48 13.12 11.26 -18.46
N VAL A 49 14.31 10.67 -18.35
CA VAL A 49 15.51 11.38 -17.88
C VAL A 49 16.07 12.29 -18.97
N THR A 50 16.21 13.57 -18.64
CA THR A 50 16.91 14.55 -19.47
C THR A 50 18.41 14.53 -19.16
N ILE A 51 19.23 14.20 -20.15
CA ILE A 51 20.69 14.23 -20.00
C ILE A 51 21.17 15.69 -20.13
N PRO A 52 21.91 16.23 -19.15
CA PRO A 52 22.34 17.63 -19.16
C PRO A 52 23.37 17.90 -20.26
N GLU A 53 23.43 19.15 -20.71
CA GLU A 53 24.38 19.59 -21.72
C GLU A 53 25.84 19.42 -21.25
N VAL A 54 26.70 18.92 -22.13
CA VAL A 54 28.13 18.70 -21.85
C VAL A 54 28.95 19.68 -22.68
N ARG A 55 29.79 20.48 -22.02
CA ARG A 55 30.69 21.44 -22.67
C ARG A 55 32.14 21.07 -22.40
N GLY A 56 33.02 21.32 -23.37
CA GLY A 56 34.46 21.15 -23.18
C GLY A 56 35.30 21.91 -24.21
N LYS A 57 36.62 21.76 -24.09
CA LYS A 57 37.61 22.38 -24.97
C LYS A 57 38.74 21.41 -25.26
N ILE A 58 39.03 21.18 -26.54
CA ILE A 58 40.10 20.27 -27.00
C ILE A 58 40.89 20.94 -28.12
N ALA A 59 42.22 20.99 -28.01
CA ALA A 59 43.11 21.54 -29.03
C ALA A 59 42.70 22.94 -29.57
N GLY A 60 42.11 23.78 -28.71
CA GLY A 60 41.61 25.11 -29.06
C GLY A 60 40.16 25.15 -29.56
N ILE A 61 39.56 24.01 -29.87
CA ILE A 61 38.17 23.85 -30.31
C ILE A 61 37.27 23.74 -29.08
N HIS A 62 36.30 24.63 -28.96
CA HIS A 62 35.21 24.50 -27.98
C HIS A 62 34.13 23.59 -28.54
N TYR A 63 33.61 22.66 -27.76
CA TYR A 63 32.51 21.79 -28.16
C TYR A 63 31.38 21.81 -27.13
N THR A 64 30.16 21.61 -27.63
CA THR A 64 28.93 21.48 -26.85
C THR A 64 28.16 20.28 -27.37
N LEU A 65 27.73 19.40 -26.45
CA LEU A 65 26.78 18.33 -26.72
C LEU A 65 25.48 18.67 -25.99
N SER A 66 24.39 18.79 -26.74
CA SER A 66 23.09 19.28 -26.23
C SER A 66 21.94 18.45 -26.79
N GLY A 67 20.72 18.73 -26.33
CA GLY A 67 19.51 18.05 -26.86
C GLY A 67 19.48 16.54 -26.63
N MET A 68 20.28 16.01 -25.69
CA MET A 68 20.47 14.58 -25.52
C MET A 68 19.22 13.90 -24.98
N GLN A 69 18.75 12.89 -25.71
CA GLN A 69 17.58 12.08 -25.37
C GLN A 69 17.91 10.60 -25.46
N ILE A 70 17.42 9.83 -24.50
CA ILE A 70 17.54 8.38 -24.48
C ILE A 70 16.55 7.82 -25.50
N ALA A 71 17.06 7.31 -26.62
CA ALA A 71 16.26 6.77 -27.71
C ALA A 71 15.83 5.32 -27.46
N LYS A 72 16.67 4.54 -26.75
CA LYS A 72 16.37 3.16 -26.38
C LYS A 72 17.17 2.75 -25.15
N VAL A 73 16.53 1.98 -24.27
CA VAL A 73 17.16 1.29 -23.15
C VAL A 73 16.86 -0.19 -23.29
N ASP A 74 17.89 -1.02 -23.20
CA ASP A 74 17.75 -2.46 -23.01
C ASP A 74 18.31 -2.82 -21.64
N LEU A 75 17.40 -3.03 -20.68
CA LEU A 75 17.74 -3.30 -19.28
C LEU A 75 17.49 -4.79 -18.98
N PRO A 76 18.55 -5.59 -18.80
CA PRO A 76 18.44 -6.95 -18.29
C PRO A 76 17.81 -7.01 -16.90
N GLU A 77 17.38 -8.19 -16.48
CA GLU A 77 16.78 -8.36 -15.15
C GLU A 77 17.80 -8.02 -14.05
N PRO A 78 17.51 -7.03 -13.18
CA PRO A 78 18.42 -6.63 -12.13
C PRO A 78 18.43 -7.64 -10.97
N SER A 79 19.56 -7.79 -10.32
CA SER A 79 19.64 -8.45 -9.02
C SER A 79 19.47 -7.45 -7.88
N VAL A 80 18.65 -7.83 -6.90
CA VAL A 80 18.26 -7.02 -5.74
C VAL A 80 18.41 -7.86 -4.47
N HIS A 81 19.20 -7.38 -3.52
CA HIS A 81 19.45 -8.06 -2.24
C HIS A 81 19.24 -7.10 -1.08
N PHE A 82 18.90 -7.63 0.09
CA PHE A 82 18.90 -6.81 1.29
C PHE A 82 20.34 -6.54 1.77
N SER A 83 20.57 -5.33 2.25
CA SER A 83 21.85 -4.87 2.77
C SER A 83 21.68 -4.31 4.18
N PRO A 84 21.91 -5.14 5.23
CA PRO A 84 21.78 -4.71 6.63
C PRO A 84 22.71 -3.56 6.99
N ASN A 85 23.91 -3.53 6.38
CA ASN A 85 24.96 -2.54 6.68
C ASN A 85 24.51 -1.09 6.47
N VAL A 86 23.65 -0.86 5.48
CA VAL A 86 23.07 0.46 5.17
C VAL A 86 21.57 0.53 5.49
N SER A 87 21.02 -0.52 6.11
CA SER A 87 19.59 -0.70 6.32
C SER A 87 18.77 -0.46 5.04
N GLY A 88 19.07 -1.22 3.98
CA GLY A 88 18.39 -1.03 2.70
C GLY A 88 18.64 -2.13 1.67
N LEU A 89 18.86 -1.74 0.41
CA LEU A 89 18.93 -2.65 -0.74
C LEU A 89 20.24 -2.48 -1.50
N ASP A 90 20.83 -3.59 -1.94
CA ASP A 90 21.93 -3.63 -2.91
C ASP A 90 21.35 -4.04 -4.26
N LEU A 91 21.41 -3.14 -5.23
CA LEU A 91 20.94 -3.30 -6.59
C LEU A 91 22.13 -3.46 -7.51
N SER A 92 22.12 -4.46 -8.39
CA SER A 92 23.09 -4.58 -9.46
C SER A 92 22.47 -5.08 -10.75
N VAL A 93 22.93 -4.54 -11.87
CA VAL A 93 22.57 -4.97 -13.22
C VAL A 93 23.82 -4.91 -14.10
N SER A 94 23.97 -5.89 -14.98
CA SER A 94 25.06 -5.96 -15.95
C SER A 94 24.50 -6.23 -17.34
N GLY A 95 25.23 -5.81 -18.38
CA GLY A 95 24.79 -5.97 -19.77
C GLY A 95 23.74 -4.94 -20.21
N LEU A 96 23.58 -3.82 -19.47
CA LEU A 96 22.67 -2.75 -19.85
C LEU A 96 23.18 -2.06 -21.13
N CYS A 97 22.29 -1.86 -22.09
CA CYS A 97 22.60 -1.10 -23.31
C CYS A 97 21.73 0.15 -23.39
N VAL A 98 22.35 1.29 -23.70
CA VAL A 98 21.65 2.58 -23.78
C VAL A 98 22.02 3.27 -25.09
N ALA A 99 21.00 3.62 -25.88
CA ALA A 99 21.16 4.45 -27.07
C ALA A 99 20.68 5.88 -26.78
N VAL A 100 21.53 6.85 -27.10
CA VAL A 100 21.30 8.29 -26.91
C VAL A 100 21.44 8.97 -28.26
N THR A 101 20.57 9.93 -28.52
CA THR A 101 20.66 10.84 -29.68
C THR A 101 20.81 12.26 -29.17
N GLY A 102 21.47 13.12 -29.92
CA GLY A 102 21.60 14.53 -29.55
C GLY A 102 22.24 15.38 -30.62
N ASP A 103 22.51 16.63 -30.26
CA ASP A 103 23.09 17.66 -31.12
C ASP A 103 24.51 17.98 -30.66
N TRP A 104 25.39 18.27 -31.61
CA TRP A 104 26.75 18.74 -31.33
C TRP A 104 27.03 20.06 -32.04
N GLU A 105 27.79 20.91 -31.38
CA GLU A 105 28.29 22.18 -31.93
C GLU A 105 29.76 22.36 -31.57
N THR A 106 30.55 22.91 -32.49
CA THR A 106 31.93 23.30 -32.24
C THR A 106 32.25 24.71 -32.71
N HIS A 107 33.18 25.34 -31.97
CA HIS A 107 33.66 26.68 -32.24
C HIS A 107 35.19 26.72 -32.24
N LEU A 108 35.77 27.20 -33.33
CA LEU A 108 37.19 27.52 -33.45
C LEU A 108 37.36 28.91 -34.08
N GLY A 109 37.50 29.94 -33.25
CA GLY A 109 37.55 31.33 -33.72
C GLY A 109 36.23 31.76 -34.36
N PHE A 110 36.26 32.05 -35.67
CA PHE A 110 35.07 32.43 -36.45
C PHE A 110 34.40 31.24 -37.16
N ILE A 111 34.96 30.03 -37.03
CA ILE A 111 34.42 28.82 -37.65
C ILE A 111 33.46 28.16 -36.67
N HIS A 112 32.23 27.99 -37.12
CA HIS A 112 31.15 27.29 -36.43
C HIS A 112 30.82 26.04 -37.24
N ASP A 113 30.77 24.89 -36.58
CA ASP A 113 30.33 23.63 -37.19
C ASP A 113 29.41 22.88 -36.24
N GLY A 114 28.54 22.04 -36.78
CA GLY A 114 27.58 21.30 -35.98
C GLY A 114 26.76 20.29 -36.75
N GLY A 115 25.96 19.53 -36.00
CA GLY A 115 25.09 18.50 -36.53
C GLY A 115 24.51 17.65 -35.42
N THR A 116 24.18 16.39 -35.75
CA THR A 116 23.60 15.43 -34.80
C THR A 116 24.57 14.30 -34.51
N PHE A 117 24.33 13.57 -33.42
CA PHE A 117 25.08 12.36 -33.12
C PHE A 117 24.18 11.26 -32.57
N ASP A 118 24.57 10.02 -32.86
CA ASP A 118 24.06 8.82 -32.21
C ASP A 118 25.16 8.23 -31.34
N MET A 119 24.81 7.88 -30.11
CA MET A 119 25.67 7.21 -29.16
C MET A 119 25.02 5.91 -28.70
N ALA A 120 25.80 4.83 -28.65
CA ALA A 120 25.39 3.58 -28.04
C ALA A 120 26.41 3.18 -26.98
N VAL A 121 25.95 3.00 -25.74
CA VAL A 121 26.72 2.45 -24.63
C VAL A 121 26.34 0.98 -24.53
N PHE A 122 27.33 0.09 -24.59
CA PHE A 122 27.15 -1.34 -24.48
C PHE A 122 27.78 -1.88 -23.20
N ASP A 123 27.18 -2.95 -22.68
CA ASP A 123 27.66 -3.70 -21.51
C ASP A 123 27.89 -2.82 -20.26
N LEU A 124 27.01 -1.84 -20.05
CA LEU A 124 27.01 -1.03 -18.83
C LEU A 124 26.65 -1.91 -17.63
N SER A 125 27.49 -1.87 -16.61
CA SER A 125 27.23 -2.46 -15.30
C SER A 125 26.95 -1.37 -14.28
N LEU A 126 25.78 -1.43 -13.64
CA LEU A 126 25.38 -0.50 -12.60
C LEU A 126 25.26 -1.26 -11.28
N ARG A 127 25.83 -0.68 -10.23
CA ARG A 127 25.60 -1.10 -8.85
C ARG A 127 25.17 0.09 -8.01
N SER A 128 24.02 0.00 -7.39
CA SER A 128 23.50 1.03 -6.50
C SER A 128 23.13 0.46 -5.14
N VAL A 129 23.61 1.11 -4.09
CA VAL A 129 23.26 0.77 -2.71
C VAL A 129 22.26 1.81 -2.23
N LEU A 130 21.03 1.38 -1.96
CA LEU A 130 19.96 2.22 -1.47
C LEU A 130 19.77 2.03 0.03
N THR A 131 19.54 3.12 0.77
CA THR A 131 19.07 3.06 2.16
C THR A 131 17.56 3.28 2.19
N VAL A 132 16.87 2.57 3.08
CA VAL A 132 15.42 2.63 3.25
C VAL A 132 15.13 3.15 4.66
N ASN A 133 14.46 4.29 4.76
CA ASN A 133 14.30 5.00 6.02
C ASN A 133 12.90 5.62 6.18
N ARG A 134 12.66 6.26 7.31
CA ARG A 134 11.48 7.05 7.64
C ARG A 134 11.82 8.54 7.60
N ASP A 135 11.08 9.32 6.82
CA ASP A 135 11.22 10.78 6.79
C ASP A 135 10.62 11.44 8.06
N SER A 136 10.81 12.75 8.21
CA SER A 136 10.26 13.51 9.35
C SER A 136 8.72 13.56 9.36
N GLY A 137 8.07 13.38 8.21
CA GLY A 137 6.62 13.24 8.08
C GLY A 137 6.11 11.83 8.39
N GLY A 138 7.01 10.89 8.66
CA GLY A 138 6.70 9.50 8.92
C GLY A 138 6.50 8.65 7.67
N ARG A 139 6.77 9.14 6.47
CA ARG A 139 6.65 8.35 5.23
C ARG A 139 7.90 7.50 4.99
N LEU A 140 7.75 6.47 4.18
CA LEU A 140 8.87 5.71 3.64
C LEU A 140 9.70 6.59 2.70
N SER A 141 11.01 6.63 2.91
CA SER A 141 11.97 7.35 2.08
C SER A 141 13.09 6.42 1.64
N VAL A 142 13.48 6.51 0.38
CA VAL A 142 14.56 5.72 -0.20
C VAL A 142 15.60 6.68 -0.77
N PHE A 143 16.86 6.48 -0.44
CA PHE A 143 17.96 7.31 -0.91
C PHE A 143 19.11 6.45 -1.40
N SER A 144 19.80 6.90 -2.44
CA SER A 144 21.03 6.26 -2.89
C SER A 144 22.19 6.65 -1.98
N VAL A 145 22.88 5.66 -1.42
CA VAL A 145 24.12 5.83 -0.65
C VAL A 145 25.31 5.87 -1.61
N SER A 146 25.30 5.00 -2.61
CA SER A 146 26.27 4.98 -3.69
C SER A 146 25.63 4.49 -4.99
N CYS A 147 26.18 4.96 -6.09
CA CYS A 147 25.87 4.48 -7.42
C CYS A 147 27.19 4.41 -8.20
N GLU A 148 27.57 3.20 -8.58
CA GLU A 148 28.77 2.90 -9.35
C GLU A 148 28.32 2.44 -10.74
N ALA A 149 28.95 3.00 -11.77
CA ALA A 149 28.70 2.69 -13.16
C ALA A 149 30.03 2.31 -13.82
N ASP A 150 30.08 1.13 -14.42
CA ASP A 150 31.22 0.63 -15.19
C ASP A 150 30.79 0.42 -16.64
N ILE A 151 31.53 1.04 -17.57
CA ILE A 151 31.20 1.06 -18.99
C ILE A 151 32.31 0.34 -19.75
N GLU A 152 31.96 -0.74 -20.43
CA GLU A 152 32.91 -1.50 -21.24
C GLU A 152 33.18 -0.82 -22.59
N SER A 153 32.12 -0.44 -23.32
CA SER A 153 32.30 0.17 -24.63
C SER A 153 31.24 1.22 -24.98
N VAL A 154 31.66 2.20 -25.78
CA VAL A 154 30.81 3.28 -26.30
C VAL A 154 31.08 3.43 -27.79
N ASP A 155 30.04 3.31 -28.61
CA ASP A 155 30.06 3.69 -30.03
C ASP A 155 29.46 5.09 -30.19
N LEU A 156 30.12 5.95 -30.96
CA LEU A 156 29.71 7.34 -31.17
C LEU A 156 29.84 7.72 -32.64
N ARG A 157 28.71 8.13 -33.22
CA ARG A 157 28.60 8.48 -34.64
C ARG A 157 28.08 9.90 -34.77
N PHE A 158 28.86 10.73 -35.44
CA PHE A 158 28.50 12.10 -35.75
C PHE A 158 27.98 12.20 -37.18
N TYR A 159 26.99 13.05 -37.39
CA TYR A 159 26.42 13.40 -38.69
C TYR A 159 26.41 14.91 -38.83
N GLY A 160 26.59 15.39 -40.07
CA GLY A 160 26.74 16.82 -40.36
C GLY A 160 28.19 17.31 -40.15
N GLY A 161 28.50 18.48 -40.71
CA GLY A 161 29.79 19.17 -40.59
C GLY A 161 30.94 18.67 -41.47
N ALA A 162 32.03 19.44 -41.51
CA ALA A 162 33.19 19.22 -42.36
C ALA A 162 34.44 18.85 -41.54
N SER A 163 34.83 17.56 -41.57
CA SER A 163 36.18 17.02 -41.29
C SER A 163 36.88 17.32 -39.94
N LEU A 164 36.25 18.03 -39.00
CA LEU A 164 36.76 18.20 -37.62
C LEU A 164 36.29 17.09 -36.66
N CYS A 165 35.35 16.23 -37.09
CA CYS A 165 34.74 15.18 -36.27
C CYS A 165 35.70 14.10 -35.78
N GLU A 166 36.84 13.88 -36.44
CA GLU A 166 37.78 12.80 -36.08
C GLU A 166 38.54 13.08 -34.76
N CYS A 167 38.88 14.34 -34.47
CA CYS A 167 39.51 14.72 -33.19
C CYS A 167 38.55 14.63 -31.99
N ILE A 168 37.26 14.80 -32.24
CA ILE A 168 36.20 14.75 -31.23
C ILE A 168 35.92 13.29 -30.83
N LYS A 169 35.89 12.36 -31.80
CA LYS A 169 35.63 10.92 -31.57
C LYS A 169 36.52 10.30 -30.49
N TRP A 170 37.82 10.58 -30.50
CA TRP A 170 38.78 9.96 -29.56
C TRP A 170 38.73 10.52 -28.13
N ASN A 171 38.22 11.74 -27.92
CA ASN A 171 38.27 12.41 -26.62
C ASN A 171 36.90 12.52 -25.94
N VAL A 172 35.80 12.51 -26.69
CA VAL A 172 34.46 12.42 -26.09
C VAL A 172 34.27 11.11 -25.32
N LEU A 173 34.89 10.01 -25.77
CA LEU A 173 34.96 8.76 -25.03
C LEU A 173 35.47 8.97 -23.59
N SER A 174 36.50 9.81 -23.40
CA SER A 174 37.09 10.09 -22.08
C SER A 174 36.21 10.91 -21.13
N VAL A 175 35.18 11.57 -21.67
CA VAL A 175 34.21 12.37 -20.89
C VAL A 175 33.06 11.49 -20.43
N PHE A 176 32.60 10.57 -21.27
CA PHE A 176 31.53 9.61 -20.94
C PHE A 176 32.02 8.39 -20.16
N LEU A 177 33.32 8.08 -20.18
CA LEU A 177 33.94 7.05 -19.33
C LEU A 177 34.23 7.52 -17.89
N ARG A 178 33.77 8.71 -17.50
CA ARG A 178 33.84 9.14 -16.09
C ARG A 178 32.68 8.53 -15.31
N PRO A 179 32.90 8.09 -14.06
CA PRO A 179 31.81 7.63 -13.20
C PRO A 179 30.79 8.75 -13.05
N VAL A 180 29.57 8.56 -13.57
CA VAL A 180 28.46 9.50 -13.41
C VAL A 180 27.66 9.06 -12.19
N SER A 181 27.63 9.91 -11.17
CA SER A 181 26.70 9.79 -10.06
C SER A 181 25.30 10.22 -10.54
N VAL A 182 24.44 9.27 -10.85
CA VAL A 182 23.03 9.54 -11.18
C VAL A 182 22.23 9.59 -9.88
N ASP A 183 21.60 10.73 -9.60
CA ASP A 183 20.73 10.89 -8.44
C ASP A 183 19.35 10.30 -8.78
N VAL A 184 19.05 9.13 -8.19
CA VAL A 184 17.80 8.41 -8.44
C VAL A 184 16.76 8.91 -7.44
N ASN A 185 15.93 9.87 -7.85
CA ASN A 185 14.82 10.36 -7.03
C ASN A 185 13.80 9.24 -6.71
N PRO A 186 13.22 9.19 -5.51
CA PRO A 186 12.37 8.07 -5.08
C PRO A 186 11.00 8.06 -5.78
N VAL A 187 10.67 6.92 -6.41
CA VAL A 187 9.44 6.68 -7.21
C VAL A 187 8.29 6.02 -6.42
N VAL A 188 8.43 5.75 -5.12
CA VAL A 188 7.37 5.05 -4.37
C VAL A 188 6.82 5.91 -3.23
N ARG A 189 5.56 6.35 -3.38
CA ARG A 189 4.78 7.01 -2.31
C ARG A 189 3.84 5.99 -1.69
N LEU A 190 4.11 5.61 -0.44
CA LEU A 190 3.18 4.85 0.39
C LEU A 190 2.63 5.78 1.46
N ASP A 191 1.33 6.11 1.38
CA ASP A 191 0.65 7.06 2.28
C ASP A 191 0.30 6.47 3.67
N LEU A 192 1.04 5.45 4.11
CA LEU A 192 0.89 4.86 5.45
C LEU A 192 2.09 5.27 6.31
N PRO A 193 1.90 6.06 7.38
CA PRO A 193 3.00 6.55 8.19
C PRO A 193 3.66 5.39 8.95
N LEU A 194 4.98 5.28 8.82
CA LEU A 194 5.82 4.38 9.59
C LEU A 194 5.85 4.78 11.07
N SER A 195 5.95 3.79 11.96
CA SER A 195 6.18 4.00 13.39
C SER A 195 7.67 4.26 13.67
N ALA A 196 8.56 3.59 12.94
CA ALA A 196 10.01 3.67 13.04
C ALA A 196 10.66 3.44 11.66
N PRO A 197 11.96 3.74 11.47
CA PRO A 197 12.70 3.29 10.29
C PRO A 197 12.55 1.78 10.06
N PRO A 198 12.47 1.31 8.81
CA PRO A 198 12.36 -0.12 8.53
C PRO A 198 13.57 -0.90 9.04
N ALA A 199 13.32 -2.08 9.59
CA ALA A 199 14.37 -2.99 10.02
C ALA A 199 14.73 -3.91 8.85
N VAL A 200 16.00 -3.93 8.45
CA VAL A 200 16.49 -4.72 7.31
C VAL A 200 17.53 -5.73 7.80
N ASP A 201 17.30 -6.99 7.47
CA ASP A 201 18.22 -8.12 7.69
C ASP A 201 18.66 -8.68 6.33
N THR A 202 19.44 -9.76 6.33
CA THR A 202 20.02 -10.39 5.14
C THR A 202 18.99 -11.00 4.19
N ASP A 203 17.86 -11.47 4.72
CA ASP A 203 16.84 -12.23 3.98
C ASP A 203 15.42 -11.66 4.14
N TRP A 204 15.24 -10.60 4.92
CA TRP A 204 13.95 -9.94 5.08
C TRP A 204 14.08 -8.45 5.47
N ALA A 205 13.01 -7.70 5.23
CA ALA A 205 12.82 -6.36 5.74
C ALA A 205 11.43 -6.22 6.38
N ASN A 206 11.35 -5.54 7.54
CA ASN A 206 10.11 -5.28 8.26
C ASN A 206 9.80 -3.78 8.30
N PHE A 207 8.57 -3.45 7.97
CA PHE A 207 8.02 -2.11 7.92
C PHE A 207 6.93 -2.00 8.97
N GLY A 208 7.23 -1.29 10.05
CA GLY A 208 6.27 -0.99 11.10
C GLY A 208 5.42 0.22 10.73
N LEU A 209 4.11 0.04 10.59
CA LEU A 209 3.16 1.12 10.32
C LEU A 209 2.47 1.58 11.61
N ARG A 210 2.30 2.90 11.71
CA ARG A 210 1.51 3.53 12.76
C ARG A 210 0.03 3.26 12.49
N GLY A 211 -0.68 2.79 13.52
CA GLY A 211 -2.12 2.69 13.47
C GLY A 211 -2.74 4.07 13.65
N SER A 212 -3.71 4.43 12.80
CA SER A 212 -4.52 5.63 13.00
C SER A 212 -5.37 5.48 14.26
N SER A 213 -5.20 6.37 15.23
CA SER A 213 -6.14 6.49 16.36
C SER A 213 -6.47 7.96 16.60
N GLU A 214 -7.26 8.56 15.68
CA GLU A 214 -7.86 9.89 15.87
C GLU A 214 -9.37 9.83 16.19
N ALA A 215 -9.86 8.71 16.73
CA ALA A 215 -11.19 8.67 17.35
C ALA A 215 -11.09 8.98 18.85
N SER A 216 -10.86 10.27 19.16
CA SER A 216 -11.21 10.97 20.41
C SER A 216 -11.18 10.17 21.74
N ARG A 217 -9.97 9.85 22.26
CA ARG A 217 -9.66 9.69 23.71
C ARG A 217 -8.14 9.54 23.94
N PRO A 218 -7.60 9.79 25.16
CA PRO A 218 -6.17 10.00 25.38
C PRO A 218 -5.38 8.76 24.99
N ALA A 219 -4.16 8.99 24.47
CA ALA A 219 -3.19 8.00 24.03
C ALA A 219 -3.34 6.68 24.80
N THR A 220 -3.96 5.70 24.14
CA THR A 220 -4.16 4.37 24.69
C THR A 220 -2.81 3.76 25.08
N PRO A 221 -2.78 2.98 26.18
CA PRO A 221 -1.55 2.45 26.74
C PRO A 221 -0.82 1.59 25.72
N PHE A 222 0.51 1.74 25.69
CA PHE A 222 1.49 0.94 24.95
C PHE A 222 1.00 -0.48 24.66
N TRP A 223 0.79 -0.79 23.38
CA TRP A 223 0.57 -2.17 22.95
C TRP A 223 1.88 -2.94 23.04
N PRO A 224 1.87 -4.25 23.34
CA PRO A 224 3.10 -5.04 23.30
C PRO A 224 3.65 -5.08 21.87
N ALA A 225 4.97 -4.96 21.75
CA ALA A 225 5.63 -5.26 20.49
C ALA A 225 5.30 -6.70 20.09
N PHE A 226 4.95 -6.90 18.83
CA PHE A 226 4.80 -8.23 18.24
C PHE A 226 5.82 -8.38 17.12
N SER A 227 6.22 -9.60 16.82
CA SER A 227 7.14 -9.91 15.74
C SER A 227 6.51 -10.95 14.84
N ILE A 228 6.60 -10.75 13.54
CA ILE A 228 6.23 -11.77 12.57
C ILE A 228 7.28 -12.90 12.64
N PRO A 229 6.89 -14.16 12.91
CA PRO A 229 7.84 -15.26 12.92
C PRO A 229 8.46 -15.49 11.54
N VAL A 230 9.70 -15.99 11.52
CA VAL A 230 10.60 -16.00 10.34
C VAL A 230 9.86 -16.38 9.05
N PRO A 231 9.79 -15.46 8.09
CA PRO A 231 8.83 -15.53 7.00
C PRO A 231 9.26 -16.53 5.89
N ARG A 232 8.50 -17.62 5.68
CA ARG A 232 8.72 -18.60 4.56
C ARG A 232 8.03 -18.26 3.24
N ARG A 233 7.14 -17.26 3.23
CA ARG A 233 6.38 -16.78 2.07
C ARG A 233 6.95 -15.45 1.58
N MET A 234 6.40 -14.90 0.49
CA MET A 234 6.91 -13.66 -0.13
C MET A 234 6.70 -12.42 0.76
N CYS A 235 5.53 -12.31 1.39
CA CYS A 235 5.16 -11.19 2.23
C CYS A 235 4.29 -11.66 3.39
N PHE A 236 4.37 -10.95 4.51
CA PHE A 236 3.57 -11.19 5.71
C PHE A 236 3.00 -9.88 6.22
N VAL A 237 1.75 -9.93 6.65
CA VAL A 237 1.06 -8.80 7.28
C VAL A 237 0.63 -9.26 8.66
N GLY A 238 1.05 -8.54 9.68
CA GLY A 238 0.58 -8.71 11.04
C GLY A 238 -0.13 -7.46 11.50
N CYS A 239 -1.22 -7.63 12.26
CA CYS A 239 -1.98 -6.53 12.84
C CYS A 239 -2.27 -6.85 14.30
N VAL A 240 -2.13 -5.86 15.19
CA VAL A 240 -2.49 -6.03 16.59
C VAL A 240 -4.01 -5.96 16.78
N ARG A 241 -4.54 -6.85 17.63
CA ARG A 241 -5.98 -6.90 17.98
C ARG A 241 -6.53 -5.54 18.40
N VAL A 242 -5.73 -4.78 19.15
CA VAL A 242 -6.16 -3.48 19.65
C VAL A 242 -6.34 -2.44 18.54
N HIS A 243 -5.58 -2.53 17.45
CA HIS A 243 -5.77 -1.67 16.30
C HIS A 243 -7.05 -2.03 15.54
N ALA A 244 -7.30 -3.32 15.29
CA ALA A 244 -8.56 -3.78 14.71
C ALA A 244 -9.79 -3.35 15.55
N ASN A 245 -9.69 -3.43 16.87
CA ASN A 245 -10.75 -2.96 17.78
C ASN A 245 -10.91 -1.44 17.79
N SER A 246 -9.82 -0.68 17.61
CA SER A 246 -9.90 0.78 17.48
C SER A 246 -10.63 1.21 16.19
N ALA A 247 -10.37 0.52 15.08
CA ALA A 247 -11.09 0.75 13.83
C ALA A 247 -12.57 0.40 14.00
N SER A 248 -12.88 -0.76 14.59
CA SER A 248 -14.25 -1.17 14.91
C SER A 248 -15.01 -0.13 15.75
N PHE A 249 -14.35 0.45 16.74
CA PHE A 249 -14.90 1.55 17.53
C PHE A 249 -15.20 2.78 16.67
N ALA A 250 -14.27 3.21 15.81
CA ALA A 250 -14.48 4.36 14.94
C ALA A 250 -15.67 4.17 13.99
N TYR A 251 -15.82 2.99 13.38
CA TYR A 251 -16.97 2.66 12.53
C TYR A 251 -18.29 2.61 13.31
N TYR A 252 -18.25 2.14 14.56
CA TYR A 252 -19.42 2.14 15.45
C TYR A 252 -19.86 3.56 15.83
N ASP A 253 -18.91 4.37 16.31
CA ASP A 253 -19.15 5.73 16.81
C ASP A 253 -19.61 6.68 15.70
N SER A 254 -19.05 6.53 14.50
CA SER A 254 -19.47 7.28 13.31
C SER A 254 -20.82 6.81 12.72
N GLY A 255 -21.45 5.78 13.28
CA GLY A 255 -22.76 5.30 12.83
C GLY A 255 -22.75 4.56 11.49
N HIS A 256 -21.57 4.14 11.00
CA HIS A 256 -21.43 3.39 9.73
C HIS A 256 -21.77 1.91 9.87
N LEU A 257 -21.86 1.36 11.09
CA LEU A 257 -22.26 -0.02 11.33
C LEU A 257 -23.79 -0.21 11.34
N GLN A 258 -24.44 0.25 10.27
CA GLN A 258 -25.87 0.03 10.00
C GLN A 258 -26.14 -0.10 8.51
N ALA A 259 -27.18 -0.84 8.16
CA ALA A 259 -27.64 -1.03 6.80
C ALA A 259 -29.18 -1.07 6.75
N PHE A 260 -29.74 -0.58 5.65
CA PHE A 260 -31.16 -0.68 5.35
C PHE A 260 -31.35 -1.74 4.26
N ILE A 261 -32.14 -2.77 4.57
CA ILE A 261 -32.44 -3.88 3.68
C ILE A 261 -33.90 -3.75 3.24
N ASN A 262 -34.12 -3.70 1.94
CA ASN A 262 -35.44 -3.67 1.32
C ASN A 262 -35.70 -4.95 0.49
N ASP A 263 -36.92 -5.10 -0.02
CA ASP A 263 -37.32 -6.30 -0.78
C ASP A 263 -36.51 -6.50 -2.08
N SER A 264 -35.99 -5.43 -2.69
CA SER A 264 -35.20 -5.53 -3.93
C SER A 264 -33.83 -6.18 -3.71
N MET A 265 -33.30 -6.13 -2.48
CA MET A 265 -32.05 -6.79 -2.10
C MET A 265 -32.23 -8.29 -1.81
N VAL A 266 -33.47 -8.78 -1.74
CA VAL A 266 -33.76 -10.20 -1.52
C VAL A 266 -33.68 -10.95 -2.86
N PRO A 267 -32.81 -11.97 -3.00
CA PRO A 267 -32.69 -12.71 -4.24
C PRO A 267 -34.01 -13.34 -4.70
N PRO A 268 -34.29 -13.46 -6.02
CA PRO A 268 -35.57 -13.93 -6.54
C PRO A 268 -35.93 -15.36 -6.12
N PHE A 269 -34.92 -16.21 -5.88
CA PHE A 269 -35.10 -17.59 -5.46
C PHE A 269 -35.51 -17.75 -3.99
N CYS A 270 -35.45 -16.67 -3.20
CA CYS A 270 -35.82 -16.74 -1.79
C CYS A 270 -37.35 -16.96 -1.67
N PRO A 271 -37.82 -18.01 -0.98
CA PRO A 271 -39.25 -18.30 -0.86
C PRO A 271 -40.00 -17.29 0.01
N VAL A 272 -39.28 -16.39 0.66
CA VAL A 272 -39.77 -15.40 1.60
C VAL A 272 -39.42 -14.01 1.07
N ARG A 273 -40.43 -13.18 0.87
CA ARG A 273 -40.28 -11.79 0.41
C ARG A 273 -40.42 -10.83 1.59
N LEU A 274 -39.81 -9.66 1.48
CA LEU A 274 -39.82 -8.64 2.51
C LEU A 274 -41.07 -7.75 2.35
N ASN A 275 -42.23 -8.34 2.60
CA ASN A 275 -43.53 -7.66 2.64
C ASN A 275 -44.44 -8.26 3.71
N THR A 276 -45.45 -7.52 4.13
CA THR A 276 -46.29 -7.89 5.27
C THR A 276 -47.12 -9.15 5.03
N SER A 277 -47.49 -9.41 3.78
CA SER A 277 -48.27 -10.59 3.38
C SER A 277 -47.44 -11.87 3.44
N SER A 278 -46.22 -11.86 2.93
CA SER A 278 -45.26 -12.98 3.01
C SER A 278 -44.84 -13.24 4.46
N MET A 279 -44.64 -12.17 5.25
CA MET A 279 -44.33 -12.28 6.68
C MET A 279 -45.49 -12.80 7.53
N GLY A 280 -46.72 -12.77 7.02
CA GLY A 280 -47.89 -13.31 7.70
C GLY A 280 -47.76 -14.77 8.13
N ARG A 281 -46.91 -15.55 7.43
CA ARG A 281 -46.59 -16.94 7.81
C ARG A 281 -45.91 -17.03 9.18
N TYR A 282 -45.11 -16.04 9.55
CA TYR A 282 -44.37 -16.01 10.82
C TYR A 282 -45.07 -15.13 11.86
N ILE A 283 -45.71 -14.04 11.43
CA ILE A 283 -46.40 -13.08 12.29
C ILE A 283 -47.82 -12.86 11.73
N PRO A 284 -48.80 -13.72 12.09
CA PRO A 284 -50.15 -13.67 11.51
C PRO A 284 -50.93 -12.37 11.75
N GLN A 285 -50.52 -11.55 12.73
CA GLN A 285 -51.13 -10.25 12.99
C GLN A 285 -50.65 -9.14 12.04
N LEU A 286 -49.49 -9.33 11.41
CA LEU A 286 -48.87 -8.34 10.54
C LEU A 286 -49.73 -7.99 9.31
N PRO A 287 -50.21 -8.96 8.49
CA PRO A 287 -51.05 -8.66 7.34
C PRO A 287 -52.45 -8.15 7.72
N LYS A 288 -52.90 -8.38 8.97
CA LYS A 288 -54.20 -7.87 9.46
C LYS A 288 -54.14 -6.38 9.77
N LEU A 289 -53.03 -5.91 10.36
CA LEU A 289 -52.83 -4.51 10.74
C LEU A 289 -52.25 -3.68 9.59
N PHE A 290 -51.42 -4.29 8.75
CA PHE A 290 -50.70 -3.62 7.67
C PHE A 290 -50.82 -4.44 6.37
N PRO A 291 -51.98 -4.41 5.69
CA PRO A 291 -52.23 -5.29 4.55
C PRO A 291 -51.42 -4.88 3.31
N ASN A 292 -50.72 -5.85 2.69
CA ASN A 292 -50.01 -5.70 1.41
C ASN A 292 -49.01 -4.54 1.33
N LEU A 293 -48.25 -4.29 2.41
CA LEU A 293 -47.21 -3.26 2.43
C LEU A 293 -45.82 -3.87 2.25
N LEU A 294 -44.94 -3.13 1.59
CA LEU A 294 -43.51 -3.43 1.56
C LEU A 294 -42.89 -3.23 2.94
N MET A 295 -41.84 -3.97 3.23
CA MET A 295 -41.10 -3.86 4.48
C MET A 295 -39.67 -3.41 4.24
N GLU A 296 -39.12 -2.71 5.22
CA GLU A 296 -37.71 -2.35 5.29
C GLU A 296 -37.14 -2.76 6.64
N LEU A 297 -35.93 -3.30 6.64
CA LEU A 297 -35.22 -3.71 7.84
C LEU A 297 -33.99 -2.83 8.04
N GLN A 298 -33.93 -2.12 9.16
CA GLN A 298 -32.70 -1.46 9.61
C GLN A 298 -31.91 -2.45 10.47
N VAL A 299 -30.80 -2.97 9.96
CA VAL A 299 -29.83 -3.77 10.70
C VAL A 299 -28.77 -2.83 11.25
N TYR A 300 -28.45 -2.92 12.54
CA TYR A 300 -27.50 -2.00 13.19
C TYR A 300 -26.70 -2.68 14.30
N ALA A 301 -25.47 -2.24 14.52
CA ALA A 301 -24.70 -2.64 15.70
C ALA A 301 -25.28 -1.99 16.97
N ARG A 302 -25.49 -2.77 18.03
CA ARG A 302 -26.01 -2.27 19.32
C ARG A 302 -24.92 -1.91 20.32
N GLN A 303 -23.74 -2.48 20.10
CA GLN A 303 -22.54 -2.31 20.89
C GLN A 303 -21.35 -2.40 19.95
N ILE A 304 -20.22 -1.87 20.41
CA ILE A 304 -18.95 -1.88 19.67
C ILE A 304 -18.58 -3.34 19.33
N PRO A 305 -18.39 -3.68 18.05
CA PRO A 305 -17.94 -5.01 17.69
C PRO A 305 -16.50 -5.22 18.14
N LEU A 306 -16.16 -6.44 18.59
CA LEU A 306 -14.82 -6.74 19.08
C LEU A 306 -14.21 -7.93 18.32
N PHE A 307 -13.02 -7.71 17.78
CA PHE A 307 -12.15 -8.71 17.21
C PHE A 307 -11.38 -9.48 18.30
N SER A 308 -11.29 -10.79 18.10
CA SER A 308 -10.38 -11.69 18.81
C SER A 308 -9.59 -12.49 17.78
N PHE A 309 -8.28 -12.56 17.99
CA PHE A 309 -7.36 -13.33 17.15
C PHE A 309 -6.98 -14.59 17.93
N GLU A 310 -7.35 -15.74 17.40
CA GLU A 310 -6.98 -17.06 17.89
C GLU A 310 -6.16 -17.77 16.79
N PRO A 311 -5.38 -18.81 17.12
CA PRO A 311 -4.73 -19.61 16.09
C PRO A 311 -5.78 -20.13 15.08
N ASP A 312 -5.51 -19.95 13.80
CA ASP A 312 -6.32 -20.38 12.65
C ASP A 312 -7.64 -19.64 12.38
N PHE A 313 -8.16 -18.82 13.30
CA PHE A 313 -9.38 -18.06 13.01
C PHE A 313 -9.46 -16.70 13.71
N VAL A 314 -10.15 -15.78 13.05
CA VAL A 314 -10.51 -14.47 13.58
C VAL A 314 -11.97 -14.49 13.98
N LYS A 315 -12.26 -14.17 15.25
CA LYS A 315 -13.63 -14.00 15.74
C LYS A 315 -13.99 -12.52 15.78
N LEU A 316 -15.18 -12.19 15.28
CA LEU A 316 -15.81 -10.89 15.42
C LEU A 316 -17.13 -11.05 16.18
N ASN A 317 -17.17 -10.54 17.41
CA ASN A 317 -18.42 -10.45 18.17
C ASN A 317 -19.19 -9.23 17.70
N LEU A 318 -20.35 -9.45 17.08
CA LEU A 318 -21.20 -8.40 16.51
C LEU A 318 -22.62 -8.48 17.12
N PRO A 319 -22.85 -7.86 18.29
CA PRO A 319 -24.19 -7.73 18.85
C PRO A 319 -25.02 -6.77 18.00
N SER A 320 -25.87 -7.29 17.12
CA SER A 320 -26.69 -6.50 16.20
C SER A 320 -28.17 -6.48 16.60
N GLY A 321 -28.88 -5.44 16.15
CA GLY A 321 -30.31 -5.30 16.28
C GLY A 321 -30.93 -5.16 14.89
N VAL A 322 -32.19 -5.56 14.77
CA VAL A 322 -32.98 -5.30 13.57
C VAL A 322 -34.23 -4.55 13.96
N LYS A 323 -34.51 -3.41 13.33
CA LYS A 323 -35.83 -2.76 13.40
C LYS A 323 -36.54 -3.04 12.09
N ALA A 324 -37.74 -3.59 12.16
CA ALA A 324 -38.59 -3.80 11.00
C ALA A 324 -39.61 -2.67 10.88
N PHE A 325 -39.80 -2.17 9.66
CA PHE A 325 -40.75 -1.12 9.33
C PHE A 325 -41.67 -1.58 8.19
N ALA A 326 -42.92 -1.13 8.21
CA ALA A 326 -43.79 -1.14 7.03
C ALA A 326 -43.66 0.19 6.31
N VAL A 327 -43.52 0.14 5.00
CA VAL A 327 -43.47 1.31 4.13
C VAL A 327 -44.90 1.65 3.73
N LEU A 328 -45.43 2.76 4.24
CA LEU A 328 -46.76 3.25 3.87
C LEU A 328 -46.74 3.85 2.44
N PRO A 329 -47.91 3.99 1.78
CA PRO A 329 -47.99 4.56 0.43
C PRO A 329 -47.43 5.99 0.30
N ASN A 330 -47.38 6.74 1.40
CA ASN A 330 -46.77 8.08 1.50
C ASN A 330 -45.25 8.02 1.79
N ALA A 331 -44.62 6.86 1.62
CA ALA A 331 -43.21 6.57 1.95
C ALA A 331 -42.81 6.73 3.43
N THR A 332 -43.77 6.88 4.35
CA THR A 332 -43.44 6.92 5.78
C THR A 332 -43.21 5.53 6.36
N LEU A 333 -42.19 5.40 7.21
CA LEU A 333 -41.81 4.15 7.86
C LEU A 333 -42.56 3.98 9.18
N THR A 334 -43.44 3.00 9.25
CA THR A 334 -44.16 2.65 10.48
C THR A 334 -43.45 1.49 11.18
N PRO A 335 -42.98 1.66 12.44
CA PRO A 335 -42.27 0.61 13.16
C PRO A 335 -43.18 -0.58 13.44
N LEU A 336 -42.69 -1.79 13.17
CA LEU A 336 -43.43 -3.04 13.35
C LEU A 336 -42.94 -3.81 14.58
N PHE A 337 -41.66 -4.19 14.58
CA PHE A 337 -41.05 -4.96 15.66
C PHE A 337 -39.53 -4.77 15.69
N LYS A 338 -38.90 -5.18 16.81
CA LYS A 338 -37.44 -5.15 17.00
C LYS A 338 -36.93 -6.54 17.33
N LEU A 339 -35.81 -6.92 16.72
CA LEU A 339 -35.11 -8.18 16.99
C LEU A 339 -33.76 -7.90 17.64
N LYS A 340 -33.43 -8.74 18.62
CA LYS A 340 -32.11 -8.82 19.25
C LYS A 340 -31.34 -9.96 18.59
N VAL A 341 -30.21 -9.64 17.97
CA VAL A 341 -29.37 -10.61 17.28
C VAL A 341 -27.98 -10.61 17.95
N VAL A 342 -27.59 -11.71 18.58
CA VAL A 342 -26.25 -11.83 19.18
C VAL A 342 -25.50 -12.85 18.35
N ARG A 343 -24.37 -12.43 17.76
CA ARG A 343 -23.58 -13.29 16.87
C ARG A 343 -22.09 -13.13 17.08
N THR A 344 -21.42 -14.26 16.87
CA THR A 344 -19.98 -14.35 16.71
C THR A 344 -19.76 -14.82 15.28
N LEU A 345 -19.14 -13.97 14.48
CA LEU A 345 -18.67 -14.31 13.14
C LEU A 345 -17.28 -14.92 13.29
N SER A 346 -17.01 -16.02 12.62
CA SER A 346 -15.67 -16.63 12.57
C SER A 346 -15.20 -16.66 11.13
N ALA A 347 -14.02 -16.09 10.88
CA ALA A 347 -13.30 -16.25 9.63
C ALA A 347 -12.22 -17.32 9.85
N GLU A 348 -12.33 -18.46 9.19
CA GLU A 348 -11.28 -19.50 9.18
C GLU A 348 -10.22 -19.22 8.11
N SER A 349 -10.58 -18.44 7.08
CA SER A 349 -9.67 -18.11 6.01
C SER A 349 -9.82 -16.66 5.56
N ILE A 350 -8.70 -15.94 5.58
CA ILE A 350 -8.55 -14.59 5.03
C ILE A 350 -7.50 -14.70 3.93
N HIS A 351 -7.87 -14.31 2.73
CA HIS A 351 -7.08 -14.44 1.52
C HIS A 351 -7.01 -13.10 0.80
N PHE A 352 -5.87 -12.82 0.18
CA PHE A 352 -5.78 -11.72 -0.77
C PHE A 352 -6.16 -12.25 -2.16
N LEU A 353 -7.16 -11.63 -2.81
CA LEU A 353 -7.49 -11.86 -4.22
C LEU A 353 -7.57 -10.50 -4.89
N ASP A 354 -6.91 -10.33 -6.04
CA ASP A 354 -6.99 -9.10 -6.84
C ASP A 354 -6.73 -7.80 -6.03
N SER A 355 -5.69 -7.83 -5.19
CA SER A 355 -5.32 -6.72 -4.28
C SER A 355 -6.37 -6.39 -3.20
N CYS A 356 -7.44 -7.17 -3.07
CA CYS A 356 -8.47 -7.04 -2.05
C CYS A 356 -8.30 -8.09 -0.94
N LEU A 357 -8.51 -7.68 0.31
CA LEU A 357 -8.56 -8.60 1.44
C LEU A 357 -9.94 -9.27 1.46
N ASN A 358 -9.99 -10.52 0.98
CA ASN A 358 -11.19 -11.34 1.00
C ASN A 358 -11.20 -12.24 2.24
N GLY A 359 -12.36 -12.39 2.86
CA GLY A 359 -12.54 -13.30 3.97
C GLY A 359 -13.79 -14.14 3.77
N GLU A 360 -13.69 -15.44 4.04
CA GLU A 360 -14.88 -16.27 4.15
C GLU A 360 -15.35 -16.25 5.61
N LEU A 361 -16.50 -15.59 5.82
CA LEU A 361 -17.13 -15.55 7.13
C LEU A 361 -18.11 -16.71 7.24
N LEU A 362 -17.83 -17.61 8.19
CA LEU A 362 -18.78 -18.61 8.62
C LEU A 362 -19.76 -17.97 9.61
N LEU A 363 -21.04 -17.90 9.25
CA LEU A 363 -22.10 -17.51 10.19
C LEU A 363 -22.76 -18.75 10.80
N SER A 364 -22.53 -18.93 12.10
CA SER A 364 -23.43 -19.71 12.95
C SER A 364 -24.53 -18.78 13.49
N CYS A 365 -25.79 -19.10 13.19
CA CYS A 365 -26.93 -18.21 13.44
C CYS A 365 -27.82 -18.75 14.56
N MET A 366 -27.99 -18.01 15.65
CA MET A 366 -29.12 -18.17 16.60
C MET A 366 -29.89 -16.86 16.74
N VAL A 367 -31.14 -16.81 16.26
CA VAL A 367 -32.05 -15.65 16.47
C VAL A 367 -32.90 -15.93 17.71
N THR A 368 -32.93 -15.00 18.65
CA THR A 368 -33.80 -15.09 19.84
C THR A 368 -34.82 -13.94 19.84
N LEU A 369 -36.11 -14.30 19.74
CA LEU A 369 -37.23 -13.37 19.92
C LEU A 369 -37.52 -13.20 21.42
N PRO A 370 -37.71 -11.96 21.91
CA PRO A 370 -37.94 -11.73 23.34
C PRO A 370 -39.30 -12.23 23.87
N SER A 371 -40.23 -12.67 23.00
CA SER A 371 -41.59 -13.04 23.40
C SER A 371 -42.15 -14.34 22.79
N CYS A 372 -41.36 -15.10 22.01
CA CYS A 372 -41.70 -16.46 21.59
C CYS A 372 -40.41 -17.24 21.36
N ALA A 373 -40.32 -18.45 21.90
CA ALA A 373 -39.20 -19.37 21.72
C ALA A 373 -39.17 -19.95 20.28
N LEU A 374 -38.84 -19.11 19.30
CA LEU A 374 -38.52 -19.54 17.95
C LEU A 374 -37.02 -19.32 17.73
N VAL A 375 -36.26 -20.40 17.78
CA VAL A 375 -34.83 -20.42 17.43
C VAL A 375 -34.73 -20.80 15.96
N ILE A 376 -34.43 -19.83 15.10
CA ILE A 376 -34.10 -20.11 13.69
C ILE A 376 -32.58 -20.22 13.59
N MET A 377 -32.09 -21.42 13.32
CA MET A 377 -30.69 -21.63 12.92
C MET A 377 -30.57 -21.53 11.40
N VAL A 378 -29.81 -20.54 10.95
CA VAL A 378 -29.47 -20.35 9.52
C VAL A 378 -27.95 -20.42 9.38
N ASN A 379 -27.41 -21.58 9.04
CA ASN A 379 -26.00 -21.67 8.67
C ASN A 379 -25.85 -21.04 7.28
N THR A 380 -25.15 -19.91 7.20
CA THR A 380 -24.92 -19.19 5.94
C THR A 380 -23.46 -18.83 5.81
N THR A 381 -22.87 -19.09 4.65
CA THR A 381 -21.56 -18.61 4.28
C THR A 381 -21.76 -17.26 3.59
N CYS A 382 -21.20 -16.20 4.17
CA CYS A 382 -21.22 -14.87 3.56
C CYS A 382 -19.81 -14.54 3.06
N ARG A 383 -19.70 -14.26 1.76
CA ARG A 383 -18.47 -13.74 1.16
C ARG A 383 -18.48 -12.22 1.31
N VAL A 384 -17.46 -11.66 1.95
CA VAL A 384 -17.28 -10.21 2.05
C VAL A 384 -16.18 -9.82 1.07
N GLU A 385 -16.56 -9.05 0.06
CA GLU A 385 -15.64 -8.39 -0.88
C GLU A 385 -15.65 -6.90 -0.53
N ASN A 386 -14.50 -6.34 -0.15
CA ASN A 386 -14.38 -4.91 0.11
C ASN A 386 -13.38 -4.32 -0.88
N CYS A 387 -13.89 -3.55 -1.84
CA CYS A 387 -13.11 -2.83 -2.85
C CYS A 387 -13.09 -1.34 -2.49
N THR A 388 -11.90 -0.75 -2.45
CA THR A 388 -11.71 0.72 -2.44
C THR A 388 -11.04 1.14 -3.71
#